data_AF-A0A821WHN5-F1
#
_entry.id   AF-A0A821WHN5-F1
#
_cell.length_a   1.000
_cell.length_b   1.000
_cell.length_c   1.000
_cell.angle_alpha   90.00
_cell.angle_beta   90.00
_cell.angle_gamma   90.00
#
_symmetry.space_group_name_H-M   'P 1'
#
loop_
_entity.id
_entity.type
_entity.pdbx_description
1 polymer ?
#
loop_
_entity_poly.entity_id
_entity_poly.type
_entity_poly.pdbx_seq_one_letter_code
_entity_poly.pdbx_strand_id
1 'polypeptide(L)'
;MWWNWQGTNPNENIVAYMKKNYPPDWTYANFAPHFRADLYDPNEWVDLFAASGAKYVVLTSKHHEGFAMWPSTFSFNWNSMQAGPKRDLLGDLAAAIRNRTNIVFGLYYSLFEWFNPVYLRDKSNNFTTQYFPEIDKRSWAYRPTANIDDYMTIEELLKELVTTISTGGNALVNIGPNLHGKIPPIFQERLRQMGSWLQVNGEAIYATKPWKYQNDTINPNTWYTSSKDSKFVYAFLLIWPKNTTEIILGAPLSSSRTVVTLLGSSADSLPWHVASGERGIVIDVSTIKLHSLQSGWTWAFKLENLLSDDIINPTPGRGVPVCFHCSLLLSALLWLLCVQM
;
A
#
# COMPACT_ATOMS: atom_id res chain seq x y z
N MET A 1 -14.64 -14.66 -7.02
CA MET A 1 -15.22 -15.91 -6.45
C MET A 1 -16.32 -16.51 -7.34
N TRP A 2 -17.36 -15.77 -7.75
CA TRP A 2 -18.40 -16.31 -8.66
C TRP A 2 -17.85 -16.80 -10.01
N TRP A 3 -17.01 -16.00 -10.67
CA TRP A 3 -16.39 -16.40 -11.95
C TRP A 3 -15.57 -17.69 -11.85
N ASN A 4 -14.91 -17.91 -10.71
CA ASN A 4 -14.14 -19.13 -10.46
C ASN A 4 -15.03 -20.30 -10.02
N TRP A 5 -16.34 -20.09 -9.83
CA TRP A 5 -17.31 -21.13 -9.48
C TRP A 5 -18.23 -21.47 -10.66
N GLN A 6 -18.79 -20.46 -11.33
CA GLN A 6 -19.79 -20.59 -12.41
C GLN A 6 -19.41 -19.87 -13.72
N GLY A 7 -18.21 -19.30 -13.81
CA GLY A 7 -17.71 -18.68 -15.04
C GLY A 7 -17.32 -19.71 -16.11
N THR A 8 -16.76 -19.25 -17.23
CA THR A 8 -16.47 -20.09 -18.40
C THR A 8 -15.38 -21.14 -18.16
N ASN A 9 -14.49 -20.92 -17.19
CA ASN A 9 -13.46 -21.87 -16.78
C ASN A 9 -13.41 -21.94 -15.24
N PRO A 10 -14.35 -22.68 -14.61
CA PRO A 10 -14.46 -22.70 -13.16
C PRO A 10 -13.28 -23.45 -12.53
N ASN A 11 -12.83 -22.96 -11.39
CA ASN A 11 -11.77 -23.59 -10.63
C ASN A 11 -12.33 -24.81 -9.87
N GLU A 12 -11.79 -25.99 -10.16
CA GLU A 12 -12.28 -27.26 -9.61
C GLU A 12 -12.32 -27.29 -8.09
N ASN A 13 -11.33 -26.70 -7.41
CA ASN A 13 -11.28 -26.64 -5.95
C ASN A 13 -12.43 -25.78 -5.39
N ILE A 14 -12.76 -24.67 -6.06
CA ILE A 14 -13.87 -23.80 -5.66
C ILE A 14 -15.20 -24.50 -5.92
N VAL A 15 -15.36 -25.19 -7.06
CA VAL A 15 -16.56 -25.98 -7.35
C VAL A 15 -16.75 -27.09 -6.32
N ALA A 16 -15.69 -27.82 -5.98
CA ALA A 16 -15.72 -28.87 -4.97
C ALA A 16 -16.07 -28.32 -3.58
N TYR A 17 -15.47 -27.18 -3.20
CA TYR A 17 -15.83 -26.47 -1.97
C TYR A 17 -17.31 -26.08 -1.97
N MET A 18 -17.82 -25.50 -3.06
CA MET A 18 -19.21 -25.08 -3.16
C MET A 18 -20.18 -26.27 -3.03
N LYS A 19 -19.93 -27.37 -3.74
CA LYS A 19 -20.73 -28.61 -3.65
C LYS A 19 -20.71 -29.24 -2.26
N LYS A 20 -19.59 -29.12 -1.54
CA LYS A 20 -19.43 -29.68 -0.19
C LYS A 20 -20.15 -28.86 0.88
N ASN A 21 -20.21 -27.54 0.73
CA ASN A 21 -20.65 -26.63 1.80
C ASN A 21 -22.04 -26.01 1.56
N TYR A 22 -22.61 -26.10 0.35
CA TYR A 22 -23.89 -25.48 0.01
C TYR A 22 -24.84 -26.46 -0.70
N PRO A 23 -26.18 -26.26 -0.60
CA PRO A 23 -27.17 -27.07 -1.29
C PRO A 23 -26.98 -27.09 -2.82
N PRO A 24 -27.44 -28.16 -3.52
CA PRO A 24 -27.27 -28.32 -4.97
C PRO A 24 -27.85 -27.20 -5.85
N ASP A 25 -28.86 -26.48 -5.37
CA ASP A 25 -29.56 -25.38 -6.04
C ASP A 25 -29.08 -23.99 -5.58
N TRP A 26 -28.00 -23.93 -4.80
CA TRP A 26 -27.46 -22.66 -4.30
C TRP A 26 -27.03 -21.75 -5.45
N THR A 27 -27.51 -20.50 -5.42
CA THR A 27 -27.16 -19.44 -6.36
C THR A 27 -26.35 -18.35 -5.66
N TYR A 28 -25.66 -17.51 -6.42
CA TYR A 28 -24.90 -16.40 -5.84
C TYR A 28 -25.77 -15.42 -5.05
N ALA A 29 -27.03 -15.21 -5.49
CA ALA A 29 -27.98 -14.35 -4.80
C ALA A 29 -28.30 -14.83 -3.38
N ASN A 30 -28.20 -16.14 -3.14
CA ASN A 30 -28.43 -16.71 -1.81
C ASN A 30 -27.36 -16.28 -0.78
N PHE A 31 -26.22 -15.72 -1.20
CA PHE A 31 -25.23 -15.18 -0.26
C PHE A 31 -25.61 -13.83 0.33
N ALA A 32 -26.42 -13.02 -0.35
CA ALA A 32 -26.68 -11.65 0.11
C ALA A 32 -27.33 -11.58 1.51
N PRO A 33 -28.30 -12.43 1.89
CA PRO A 33 -28.82 -12.47 3.27
C PRO A 33 -27.78 -12.88 4.32
N HIS A 34 -26.71 -13.58 3.92
CA HIS A 34 -25.65 -14.02 4.83
C HIS A 34 -24.59 -12.95 5.05
N PHE A 35 -24.55 -11.90 4.22
CA PHE A 35 -23.76 -10.72 4.49
C PHE A 35 -24.48 -9.85 5.53
N ARG A 36 -24.03 -9.90 6.78
CA ARG A 36 -24.77 -9.33 7.92
C ARG A 36 -24.26 -7.97 8.37
N ALA A 37 -22.95 -7.73 8.28
CA ALA A 37 -22.30 -6.52 8.79
C ALA A 37 -22.81 -6.10 10.20
N ASP A 38 -23.17 -7.06 11.04
CA ASP A 38 -23.82 -6.88 12.35
C ASP A 38 -22.84 -6.38 13.42
N LEU A 39 -21.55 -6.55 13.19
CA LEU A 39 -20.46 -6.04 14.02
C LEU A 39 -19.72 -4.85 13.37
N TYR A 40 -20.25 -4.31 12.28
CA TYR A 40 -19.70 -3.15 11.58
C TYR A 40 -19.84 -1.88 12.43
N ASP A 41 -18.69 -1.31 12.79
CA ASP A 41 -18.60 0.01 13.38
C ASP A 41 -17.68 0.89 12.52
N PRO A 42 -18.23 1.90 11.82
CA PRO A 42 -17.44 2.80 11.00
C PRO A 42 -16.42 3.61 11.83
N ASN A 43 -16.66 3.83 13.13
CA ASN A 43 -15.74 4.57 13.99
C ASN A 43 -14.49 3.76 14.31
N GLU A 44 -14.64 2.48 14.66
CA GLU A 44 -13.50 1.57 14.87
C GLU A 44 -12.61 1.51 13.62
N TRP A 45 -13.23 1.50 12.45
CA TRP A 45 -12.52 1.47 11.17
C TRP A 45 -11.78 2.78 10.91
N VAL A 46 -12.43 3.92 11.15
CA VAL A 46 -11.79 5.25 11.04
C VAL A 46 -10.60 5.37 11.98
N ASP A 47 -10.72 4.89 13.22
CA ASP A 47 -9.61 4.92 14.18
C ASP A 47 -8.43 4.06 13.71
N LEU A 48 -8.71 2.93 13.07
CA LEU A 48 -7.68 2.09 12.47
C LEU A 48 -7.01 2.76 11.25
N PHE A 49 -7.79 3.37 10.36
CA PHE A 49 -7.27 4.06 9.16
C PHE A 49 -6.46 5.31 9.53
N ALA A 50 -6.86 6.03 10.57
CA ALA A 50 -6.08 7.12 11.11
C ALA A 50 -4.78 6.62 11.74
N ALA A 51 -4.86 5.54 12.53
CA ALA A 51 -3.69 4.93 13.17
C ALA A 51 -2.67 4.41 12.16
N SER A 52 -3.08 4.02 10.96
CA SER A 52 -2.18 3.53 9.92
C SER A 52 -1.44 4.61 9.14
N GLY A 53 -1.73 5.89 9.39
CA GLY A 53 -1.12 7.01 8.66
C GLY A 53 -1.67 7.23 7.25
N ALA A 54 -2.82 6.66 6.92
CA ALA A 54 -3.41 6.86 5.59
C ALA A 54 -3.79 8.32 5.35
N LYS A 55 -3.65 8.76 4.09
CA LYS A 55 -4.13 10.07 3.65
C LYS A 55 -5.40 9.96 2.83
N TYR A 56 -5.69 8.78 2.31
CA TYR A 56 -6.96 8.49 1.66
C TYR A 56 -7.40 7.04 1.85
N VAL A 57 -8.71 6.83 1.82
CA VAL A 57 -9.37 5.52 1.91
C VAL A 57 -10.33 5.39 0.75
N VAL A 58 -10.25 4.27 0.03
CA VAL A 58 -11.16 3.94 -1.06
C VAL A 58 -12.01 2.74 -0.68
N LEU A 59 -13.33 2.94 -0.62
CA LEU A 59 -14.30 1.88 -0.39
C LEU A 59 -14.79 1.30 -1.72
N THR A 60 -14.82 -0.03 -1.84
CA THR A 60 -15.61 -0.72 -2.88
C THR A 60 -17.10 -0.46 -2.72
N SER A 61 -17.59 0.60 -3.33
CA SER A 61 -19.01 0.95 -3.31
C SER A 61 -19.86 -0.15 -3.95
N LYS A 62 -19.44 -0.63 -5.13
CA LYS A 62 -20.08 -1.70 -5.88
C LYS A 62 -19.01 -2.48 -6.64
N HIS A 63 -19.04 -3.79 -6.51
CA HIS A 63 -18.08 -4.66 -7.18
C HIS A 63 -18.68 -5.36 -8.42
N HIS A 64 -17.98 -6.32 -9.03
CA HIS A 64 -18.37 -6.98 -10.29
C HIS A 64 -19.67 -7.78 -10.15
N GLU A 65 -20.00 -8.25 -8.95
CA GLU A 65 -21.29 -8.87 -8.65
C GLU A 65 -22.45 -7.89 -8.61
N GLY A 66 -22.18 -6.58 -8.65
CA GLY A 66 -23.20 -5.54 -8.73
C GLY A 66 -23.90 -5.20 -7.41
N PHE A 67 -23.50 -5.79 -6.28
CA PHE A 67 -24.09 -5.50 -4.97
C PHE A 67 -23.66 -4.11 -4.50
N ALA A 68 -24.63 -3.20 -4.30
CA ALA A 68 -24.35 -1.84 -3.89
C ALA A 68 -24.27 -1.70 -2.36
N MET A 69 -23.21 -1.07 -1.86
CA MET A 69 -22.98 -0.82 -0.42
C MET A 69 -23.74 0.40 0.12
N TRP A 70 -24.69 0.93 -0.65
CA TRP A 70 -25.56 2.07 -0.34
C TRP A 70 -27.01 1.78 -0.80
N PRO A 71 -28.04 2.54 -0.36
CA PRO A 71 -29.44 2.33 -0.76
C PRO A 71 -29.70 2.77 -2.21
N SER A 72 -29.14 2.04 -3.18
CA SER A 72 -29.30 2.31 -4.61
C SER A 72 -30.73 2.03 -5.08
N THR A 73 -31.37 2.99 -5.74
CA THR A 73 -32.65 2.80 -6.43
C THR A 73 -32.52 2.03 -7.74
N PHE A 74 -31.30 1.93 -8.30
CA PHE A 74 -31.01 1.24 -9.56
C PHE A 74 -30.64 -0.24 -9.36
N SER A 75 -30.12 -0.61 -8.18
CA SER A 75 -29.80 -2.00 -7.81
C SER A 75 -30.90 -2.56 -6.90
N PHE A 76 -32.13 -2.59 -7.42
CA PHE A 76 -33.31 -3.03 -6.65
C PHE A 76 -33.11 -4.45 -6.08
N ASN A 77 -33.37 -4.61 -4.79
CA ASN A 77 -33.16 -5.87 -4.03
C ASN A 77 -31.73 -6.42 -4.02
N TRP A 78 -30.74 -5.65 -4.51
CA TRP A 78 -29.35 -6.07 -4.60
C TRP A 78 -28.41 -4.98 -4.08
N ASN A 79 -28.68 -4.56 -2.85
CA ASN A 79 -27.90 -3.57 -2.12
C ASN A 79 -27.99 -3.79 -0.60
N SER A 80 -27.06 -3.23 0.16
CA SER A 80 -26.94 -3.38 1.62
C SER A 80 -28.16 -2.94 2.44
N MET A 81 -29.00 -2.04 1.90
CA MET A 81 -30.21 -1.60 2.59
C MET A 81 -31.37 -2.58 2.39
N GLN A 82 -31.53 -3.10 1.17
CA GLN A 82 -32.65 -3.98 0.82
C GLN A 82 -32.31 -5.46 1.02
N ALA A 83 -31.04 -5.85 0.89
CA ALA A 83 -30.52 -7.20 1.05
C ALA A 83 -29.38 -7.19 2.09
N GLY A 84 -29.30 -8.23 2.92
CA GLY A 84 -28.28 -8.33 3.96
C GLY A 84 -28.50 -7.38 5.14
N PRO A 85 -27.55 -6.46 5.45
CA PRO A 85 -27.42 -5.77 6.74
C PRO A 85 -28.51 -4.74 7.07
N LYS A 86 -29.35 -4.36 6.10
CA LYS A 86 -30.40 -3.33 6.27
C LYS A 86 -29.84 -1.97 6.71
N ARG A 87 -28.68 -1.60 6.16
CA ARG A 87 -27.90 -0.42 6.59
C ARG A 87 -27.15 0.19 5.41
N ASP A 88 -27.05 1.52 5.37
CA ASP A 88 -26.22 2.25 4.41
C ASP A 88 -24.75 2.23 4.85
N LEU A 89 -24.05 1.15 4.54
CA LEU A 89 -22.67 0.94 4.99
C LEU A 89 -21.71 2.01 4.43
N LEU A 90 -21.91 2.42 3.18
CA LEU A 90 -21.13 3.47 2.52
C LEU A 90 -21.38 4.82 3.16
N GLY A 91 -22.64 5.21 3.32
CA GLY A 91 -23.02 6.49 3.92
C GLY A 91 -22.45 6.65 5.32
N ASP A 92 -22.55 5.60 6.13
CA ASP A 92 -22.03 5.57 7.50
C ASP A 92 -20.52 5.76 7.57
N LEU A 93 -19.75 5.08 6.71
CA LEU A 93 -18.30 5.27 6.69
C LEU A 93 -17.91 6.66 6.20
N ALA A 94 -18.56 7.12 5.12
CA ALA A 94 -18.29 8.42 4.54
C ALA A 94 -18.50 9.53 5.56
N ALA A 95 -19.59 9.45 6.33
CA ALA A 95 -19.88 10.37 7.43
C ALA A 95 -18.83 10.28 8.53
N ALA A 96 -18.47 9.08 8.98
CA ALA A 96 -17.48 8.89 10.04
C ALA A 96 -16.10 9.43 9.66
N ILE A 97 -15.62 9.16 8.44
CA ILE A 97 -14.32 9.67 7.94
C ILE A 97 -14.33 11.19 7.90
N ARG A 98 -15.35 11.80 7.28
CA ARG A 98 -15.44 13.25 7.10
C ARG A 98 -15.59 14.02 8.40
N ASN A 99 -16.27 13.43 9.39
CA ASN A 99 -16.51 14.09 10.67
C ASN A 99 -15.34 13.98 11.66
N ARG A 100 -14.47 12.98 11.51
CA ARG A 100 -13.43 12.65 12.50
C ARG A 100 -12.00 12.85 12.01
N THR A 101 -11.79 12.94 10.71
CA THR A 101 -10.43 12.93 10.12
C THR A 101 -10.31 13.84 8.91
N ASN A 102 -9.07 14.10 8.52
CA ASN A 102 -8.74 14.75 7.24
C ASN A 102 -8.41 13.74 6.13
N ILE A 103 -8.79 12.46 6.31
CA ILE A 103 -8.55 11.41 5.31
C ILE A 103 -9.49 11.65 4.13
N VAL A 104 -8.95 11.68 2.91
CA VAL A 104 -9.74 11.81 1.69
C VAL A 104 -10.51 10.51 1.45
N PHE A 105 -11.83 10.59 1.35
CA PHE A 105 -12.67 9.43 1.09
C PHE A 105 -12.98 9.30 -0.40
N GLY A 106 -12.61 8.16 -0.99
CA GLY A 106 -12.87 7.79 -2.37
C GLY A 106 -13.75 6.54 -2.48
N LEU A 107 -14.29 6.31 -3.67
CA LEU A 107 -15.10 5.14 -3.97
C LEU A 107 -14.50 4.40 -5.16
N TYR A 108 -14.27 3.11 -4.99
CA TYR A 108 -14.15 2.20 -6.11
C TYR A 108 -15.56 1.87 -6.59
N TYR A 109 -15.77 1.94 -7.90
CA TYR A 109 -17.01 1.53 -8.52
C TYR A 109 -16.69 0.66 -9.73
N SER A 110 -17.19 -0.58 -9.73
CA SER A 110 -17.05 -1.42 -10.91
C SER A 110 -18.05 -1.05 -12.00
N LEU A 111 -17.52 -0.62 -13.14
CA LEU A 111 -18.25 -0.37 -14.38
C LEU A 111 -18.49 -1.63 -15.22
N PHE A 112 -18.16 -2.83 -14.71
CA PHE A 112 -18.14 -4.06 -15.52
C PHE A 112 -19.48 -4.28 -16.25
N GLU A 113 -19.43 -4.04 -17.56
CA GLU A 113 -20.47 -4.21 -18.58
C GLU A 113 -19.79 -5.01 -19.71
N TRP A 114 -20.26 -6.23 -19.99
CA TRP A 114 -19.58 -7.22 -20.86
C TRP A 114 -19.31 -6.75 -22.31
N PHE A 115 -19.78 -5.57 -22.70
CA PHE A 115 -19.68 -5.01 -24.03
C PHE A 115 -18.88 -3.69 -24.09
N ASN A 116 -18.27 -3.26 -22.98
CA ASN A 116 -17.45 -2.04 -22.95
C ASN A 116 -16.10 -2.24 -23.70
N PRO A 117 -15.71 -1.33 -24.62
CA PRO A 117 -14.47 -1.45 -25.40
C PRO A 117 -13.17 -1.51 -24.57
N VAL A 118 -13.14 -0.93 -23.37
CA VAL A 118 -11.97 -0.96 -22.46
C VAL A 118 -11.82 -2.35 -21.83
N TYR A 119 -12.93 -3.00 -21.48
CA TYR A 119 -12.96 -4.38 -21.01
C TYR A 119 -12.50 -5.37 -22.09
N LEU A 120 -12.95 -5.17 -23.34
CA LEU A 120 -12.52 -6.01 -24.47
C LEU A 120 -11.01 -5.91 -24.72
N ARG A 121 -10.42 -4.73 -24.49
CA ARG A 121 -8.97 -4.49 -24.62
C ARG A 121 -8.16 -5.16 -23.52
N ASP A 122 -8.60 -5.09 -22.26
CA ASP A 122 -7.89 -5.76 -21.17
C ASP A 122 -8.03 -7.30 -21.22
N LYS A 123 -9.21 -7.78 -21.65
CA LYS A 123 -9.40 -9.18 -22.03
C LYS A 123 -8.45 -9.66 -23.12
N SER A 124 -8.15 -8.80 -24.10
CA SER A 124 -7.16 -9.12 -25.15
C SER A 124 -5.72 -9.20 -24.63
N ASN A 125 -5.44 -8.63 -23.44
CA ASN A 125 -4.18 -8.71 -22.74
C ASN A 125 -4.18 -9.81 -21.65
N ASN A 126 -5.04 -10.82 -21.76
CA ASN A 126 -5.16 -11.94 -20.80
C ASN A 126 -5.38 -11.51 -19.33
N PHE A 127 -5.90 -10.31 -19.08
CA PHE A 127 -6.13 -9.80 -17.72
C PHE A 127 -4.86 -9.78 -16.84
N THR A 128 -3.66 -9.71 -17.42
CA THR A 128 -2.38 -9.81 -16.68
C THR A 128 -1.89 -8.48 -16.13
N THR A 129 -2.67 -7.42 -16.24
CA THR A 129 -2.30 -6.08 -15.76
C THR A 129 -2.73 -5.92 -14.29
N GLN A 130 -1.78 -5.92 -13.35
CA GLN A 130 -2.04 -5.72 -11.93
C GLN A 130 -0.95 -4.85 -11.29
N TYR A 131 -1.33 -3.74 -10.63
CA TYR A 131 -0.40 -2.79 -10.02
C TYR A 131 -0.92 -2.25 -8.68
N PHE A 132 -1.14 -3.13 -7.70
CA PHE A 132 -1.46 -2.73 -6.33
C PHE A 132 -0.88 -3.72 -5.32
N PRO A 133 -0.34 -3.26 -4.18
CA PRO A 133 0.08 -4.13 -3.10
C PRO A 133 -1.13 -4.65 -2.29
N GLU A 134 -1.11 -5.94 -1.93
CA GLU A 134 -2.19 -6.65 -1.22
C GLU A 134 -1.66 -7.29 0.07
N ILE A 135 -2.38 -7.14 1.20
CA ILE A 135 -1.95 -7.81 2.44
C ILE A 135 -2.16 -9.33 2.37
N ASP A 136 -3.27 -9.84 1.81
CA ASP A 136 -3.41 -11.27 1.49
C ASP A 136 -2.92 -11.51 0.05
N LYS A 137 -1.82 -12.24 -0.11
CA LYS A 137 -1.13 -12.49 -1.39
C LYS A 137 -1.97 -13.30 -2.38
N ARG A 138 -3.10 -13.89 -1.94
CA ARG A 138 -3.93 -14.76 -2.78
C ARG A 138 -5.32 -14.21 -3.07
N SER A 139 -5.77 -13.17 -2.36
CA SER A 139 -7.11 -12.64 -2.55
C SER A 139 -7.30 -11.24 -1.99
N TRP A 140 -8.05 -10.43 -2.73
CA TRP A 140 -8.54 -9.14 -2.27
C TRP A 140 -9.61 -9.26 -1.15
N ALA A 141 -10.40 -10.34 -1.17
CA ALA A 141 -11.49 -10.56 -0.23
C ALA A 141 -11.03 -11.41 0.97
N TYR A 142 -11.74 -11.30 2.09
CA TYR A 142 -11.49 -12.13 3.26
C TYR A 142 -11.59 -13.64 2.94
N ARG A 143 -10.57 -14.40 3.33
CA ARG A 143 -10.53 -15.87 3.26
C ARG A 143 -10.47 -16.46 4.67
N PRO A 144 -11.51 -17.18 5.13
CA PRO A 144 -11.49 -17.87 6.42
C PRO A 144 -10.40 -18.93 6.56
N THR A 145 -9.94 -19.49 5.43
CA THR A 145 -8.96 -20.58 5.36
C THR A 145 -7.54 -20.11 5.02
N ALA A 146 -7.26 -18.79 5.08
CA ALA A 146 -5.93 -18.26 4.81
C ALA A 146 -4.93 -18.68 5.90
N ASN A 147 -3.75 -19.11 5.46
CA ASN A 147 -2.63 -19.38 6.36
C ASN A 147 -1.83 -18.09 6.61
N ILE A 148 -1.04 -18.05 7.68
CA ILE A 148 -0.23 -16.86 8.01
C ILE A 148 0.74 -16.48 6.88
N ASP A 149 1.31 -17.49 6.19
CA ASP A 149 2.25 -17.30 5.08
C ASP A 149 1.60 -16.72 3.81
N ASP A 150 0.26 -16.76 3.73
CA ASP A 150 -0.47 -16.13 2.65
C ASP A 150 -0.54 -14.61 2.84
N TYR A 151 -0.24 -14.08 4.03
CA TYR A 151 -0.24 -12.64 4.29
C TYR A 151 1.15 -12.05 4.11
N MET A 152 1.23 -10.83 3.58
CA MET A 152 2.47 -10.07 3.57
C MET A 152 2.97 -9.81 4.99
N THR A 153 4.27 -9.96 5.18
CA THR A 153 4.92 -9.46 6.39
C THR A 153 4.97 -7.93 6.34
N ILE A 154 5.25 -7.30 7.47
CA ILE A 154 5.40 -5.85 7.52
C ILE A 154 6.63 -5.40 6.70
N GLU A 155 7.70 -6.18 6.66
CA GLU A 155 8.88 -5.92 5.83
C GLU A 155 8.54 -5.93 4.34
N GLU A 156 7.72 -6.90 3.89
CA GLU A 156 7.23 -6.95 2.50
C GLU A 156 6.35 -5.72 2.19
N LEU A 157 5.43 -5.34 3.09
CA LEU A 157 4.57 -4.16 2.89
C LEU A 157 5.35 -2.85 2.85
N LEU A 158 6.31 -2.66 3.76
CA LEU A 158 7.15 -1.46 3.78
C LEU A 158 8.07 -1.39 2.57
N LYS A 159 8.57 -2.54 2.11
CA LYS A 159 9.32 -2.62 0.85
C LYS A 159 8.45 -2.15 -0.32
N GLU A 160 7.24 -2.68 -0.49
CA GLU A 160 6.34 -2.25 -1.56
C GLU A 160 5.96 -0.77 -1.47
N LEU A 161 5.74 -0.26 -0.26
CA LEU A 161 5.49 1.17 -0.04
C LEU A 161 6.68 2.02 -0.50
N VAL A 162 7.88 1.73 0.01
CA VAL A 162 9.09 2.49 -0.27
C VAL A 162 9.44 2.45 -1.76
N THR A 163 9.42 1.27 -2.38
CA THR A 163 9.73 1.12 -3.82
C THR A 163 8.75 1.91 -4.68
N THR A 164 7.45 1.86 -4.34
CA THR A 164 6.40 2.60 -5.05
C THR A 164 6.61 4.11 -4.95
N ILE A 165 6.86 4.65 -3.75
CA ILE A 165 7.06 6.09 -3.58
C ILE A 165 8.37 6.56 -4.24
N SER A 166 9.44 5.79 -4.10
CA SER A 166 10.73 6.08 -4.75
C SER A 166 10.64 6.13 -6.28
N THR A 167 9.67 5.42 -6.86
CA THR A 167 9.43 5.41 -8.31
C THR A 167 8.33 6.38 -8.77
N GLY A 168 7.72 7.12 -7.83
CA GLY A 168 6.78 8.21 -8.11
C GLY A 168 5.31 7.79 -8.16
N GLY A 169 5.01 6.58 -7.68
CA GLY A 169 3.64 6.11 -7.49
C GLY A 169 3.09 6.42 -6.10
N ASN A 170 1.82 6.04 -5.90
CA ASN A 170 1.16 6.02 -4.59
C ASN A 170 0.85 4.56 -4.24
N ALA A 171 0.98 4.18 -2.96
CA ALA A 171 0.81 2.79 -2.53
C ALA A 171 -0.56 2.55 -1.85
N LEU A 172 -1.46 1.89 -2.57
CA LEU A 172 -2.81 1.57 -2.13
C LEU A 172 -2.90 0.13 -1.61
N VAL A 173 -2.93 -0.03 -0.29
CA VAL A 173 -2.91 -1.30 0.43
C VAL A 173 -4.31 -1.81 0.68
N ASN A 174 -4.62 -3.01 0.21
CA ASN A 174 -5.92 -3.63 0.39
C ASN A 174 -6.09 -4.39 1.73
N ILE A 175 -7.28 -4.29 2.34
CA ILE A 175 -7.74 -5.13 3.46
C ILE A 175 -9.12 -5.74 3.16
N GLY A 176 -9.39 -6.93 3.74
CA GLY A 176 -10.65 -7.66 3.58
C GLY A 176 -11.36 -7.93 4.92
N PRO A 177 -12.40 -7.15 5.28
CA PRO A 177 -13.28 -7.43 6.42
C PRO A 177 -14.08 -8.72 6.22
N ASN A 178 -14.49 -9.35 7.31
CA ASN A 178 -15.35 -10.52 7.28
C ASN A 178 -16.82 -10.17 7.02
N LEU A 179 -17.67 -11.18 6.86
CA LEU A 179 -19.11 -11.03 6.59
C LEU A 179 -19.90 -10.32 7.70
N HIS A 180 -19.31 -10.20 8.90
CA HIS A 180 -19.86 -9.49 10.06
C HIS A 180 -19.42 -8.03 10.11
N GLY A 181 -18.56 -7.58 9.19
CA GLY A 181 -18.08 -6.19 9.16
C GLY A 181 -16.96 -5.91 10.17
N LYS A 182 -16.25 -6.93 10.65
CA LYS A 182 -15.00 -6.75 11.40
C LYS A 182 -13.79 -6.89 10.48
N ILE A 183 -12.82 -6.00 10.64
CA ILE A 183 -11.49 -6.14 10.04
C ILE A 183 -10.72 -7.20 10.84
N PRO A 184 -10.28 -8.32 10.24
CA PRO A 184 -9.52 -9.34 10.94
C PRO A 184 -8.26 -8.79 11.65
N PRO A 185 -7.88 -9.33 12.83
CA PRO A 185 -6.76 -8.81 13.62
C PRO A 185 -5.44 -8.68 12.87
N ILE A 186 -5.14 -9.60 11.94
CA ILE A 186 -3.92 -9.55 11.13
C ILE A 186 -3.83 -8.28 10.28
N PHE A 187 -4.93 -7.83 9.67
CA PHE A 187 -4.96 -6.57 8.94
C PHE A 187 -4.80 -5.39 9.90
N GLN A 188 -5.45 -5.43 11.06
CA GLN A 188 -5.31 -4.36 12.06
C GLN A 188 -3.87 -4.22 12.54
N GLU A 189 -3.19 -5.34 12.79
CA GLU A 189 -1.79 -5.38 13.20
C GLU A 189 -0.89 -4.75 12.13
N ARG A 190 -1.01 -5.19 10.86
CA ARG A 190 -0.21 -4.65 9.75
C ARG A 190 -0.43 -3.16 9.56
N LEU A 191 -1.69 -2.71 9.60
CA LEU A 191 -2.02 -1.29 9.48
C LEU A 191 -1.42 -0.45 10.62
N ARG A 192 -1.49 -0.94 11.87
CA ARG A 192 -0.89 -0.24 13.01
C ARG A 192 0.64 -0.23 12.95
N GLN A 193 1.26 -1.33 12.50
CA GLN A 193 2.70 -1.41 12.30
C GLN A 193 3.18 -0.40 11.25
N MET A 194 2.47 -0.29 10.11
CA MET A 194 2.74 0.74 9.11
C MET A 194 2.60 2.15 9.69
N GLY A 195 1.54 2.39 10.47
CA GLY A 195 1.31 3.65 11.15
C GLY A 195 2.44 4.06 12.10
N SER A 196 2.86 3.15 12.97
CA SER A 196 4.00 3.36 13.87
C SER A 196 5.29 3.66 13.11
N TRP A 197 5.52 2.98 11.99
CA TRP A 197 6.69 3.25 11.13
C TRP A 197 6.62 4.63 10.46
N LEU A 198 5.44 5.02 9.97
CA LEU A 198 5.18 6.31 9.33
C LEU A 198 5.21 7.48 10.30
N GLN A 199 4.95 7.27 11.59
CA GLN A 199 5.15 8.32 12.61
C GLN A 199 6.62 8.75 12.71
N VAL A 200 7.54 7.81 12.50
CA VAL A 200 8.98 8.06 12.57
C VAL A 200 9.53 8.51 11.21
N ASN A 201 9.18 7.77 10.14
CA ASN A 201 9.79 7.92 8.82
C ASN A 201 8.92 8.70 7.83
N GLY A 202 7.77 9.24 8.28
CA GLY A 202 6.77 9.86 7.41
C GLY A 202 7.26 11.08 6.66
N GLU A 203 8.22 11.85 7.19
CA GLU A 203 8.85 12.98 6.48
C GLU A 203 9.54 12.53 5.18
N ALA A 204 10.08 11.30 5.16
CA ALA A 204 10.73 10.74 3.98
C ALA A 204 9.74 10.17 2.94
N ILE A 205 8.45 10.09 3.29
CA ILE A 205 7.40 9.50 2.46
C ILE A 205 6.44 10.58 1.97
N TYR A 206 5.74 11.26 2.89
CA TYR A 206 4.69 12.22 2.53
C TYR A 206 5.26 13.43 1.81
N ALA A 207 4.57 13.90 0.76
CA ALA A 207 4.99 15.03 -0.06
C ALA A 207 6.44 14.96 -0.58
N THR A 208 7.02 13.77 -0.69
CA THR A 208 8.31 13.56 -1.35
C THR A 208 8.11 13.27 -2.84
N LYS A 209 9.21 13.30 -3.58
CA LYS A 209 9.26 12.98 -5.02
C LYS A 209 10.37 11.97 -5.29
N PRO A 210 10.33 11.26 -6.43
CA PRO A 210 11.46 10.47 -6.89
C PRO A 210 12.73 11.30 -6.94
N TRP A 211 13.81 10.74 -6.40
CA TRP A 211 15.13 11.31 -6.57
C TRP A 211 15.74 10.86 -7.90
N LYS A 212 16.81 11.53 -8.36
CA LYS A 212 17.49 11.21 -9.63
C LYS A 212 17.97 9.75 -9.71
N TYR A 213 18.32 9.16 -8.58
CA TYR A 213 18.57 7.74 -8.40
C TYR A 213 17.45 7.18 -7.54
N GLN A 214 16.63 6.26 -8.07
CA GLN A 214 15.51 5.69 -7.32
C GLN A 214 15.97 4.52 -6.42
N ASN A 215 16.88 3.70 -6.93
CA ASN A 215 17.55 2.61 -6.21
C ASN A 215 19.06 2.89 -6.18
N ASP A 216 19.73 2.42 -5.14
CA ASP A 216 21.17 2.64 -4.98
C ASP A 216 22.01 1.83 -5.97
N THR A 217 23.16 2.40 -6.33
CA THR A 217 24.08 1.82 -7.31
C THR A 217 24.95 0.70 -6.73
N ILE A 218 25.08 0.61 -5.39
CA ILE A 218 25.87 -0.41 -4.70
C ILE A 218 24.97 -1.31 -3.87
N ASN A 219 24.05 -0.74 -3.08
CA ASN A 219 23.17 -1.50 -2.20
C ASN A 219 21.75 -1.64 -2.79
N PRO A 220 21.41 -2.77 -3.45
CA PRO A 220 20.10 -2.92 -4.10
C PRO A 220 18.91 -2.89 -3.14
N ASN A 221 19.15 -3.04 -1.84
CA ASN A 221 18.13 -2.92 -0.78
C ASN A 221 17.99 -1.49 -0.25
N THR A 222 18.59 -0.51 -0.93
CA THR A 222 18.45 0.91 -0.60
C THR A 222 17.71 1.67 -1.70
N TRP A 223 16.66 2.38 -1.31
CA TRP A 223 15.83 3.19 -2.19
C TRP A 223 15.82 4.65 -1.75
N TYR A 224 15.55 5.56 -2.67
CA TYR A 224 15.63 6.99 -2.37
C TYR A 224 14.35 7.75 -2.68
N THR A 225 14.09 8.77 -1.87
CA THR A 225 13.16 9.85 -2.19
C THR A 225 13.87 11.19 -1.96
N SER A 226 13.28 12.26 -2.48
CA SER A 226 13.73 13.62 -2.21
C SER A 226 12.57 14.46 -1.70
N SER A 227 12.87 15.32 -0.74
CA SER A 227 11.96 16.38 -0.31
C SER A 227 11.45 17.21 -1.50
N LYS A 228 10.24 17.76 -1.37
CA LYS A 228 9.59 18.55 -2.43
C LYS A 228 10.48 19.69 -2.95
N ASP A 229 11.19 20.36 -2.06
CA ASP A 229 12.10 21.49 -2.34
C ASP A 229 13.53 21.05 -2.70
N SER A 230 13.78 19.75 -2.84
CA SER A 230 15.08 19.15 -3.16
C SER A 230 16.19 19.42 -2.14
N LYS A 231 15.90 19.88 -0.91
CA LYS A 231 16.93 20.14 0.10
C LYS A 231 17.46 18.88 0.77
N PHE A 232 16.57 17.90 0.93
CA PHE A 232 16.84 16.63 1.58
C PHE A 232 16.70 15.47 0.60
N VAL A 233 17.59 14.50 0.73
CA VAL A 233 17.48 13.18 0.13
C VAL A 233 17.33 12.17 1.26
N TYR A 234 16.37 11.27 1.13
CA TYR A 234 16.13 10.22 2.10
C TYR A 234 16.55 8.88 1.50
N ALA A 235 17.35 8.12 2.23
CA ALA A 235 17.80 6.78 1.85
C ALA A 235 17.12 5.74 2.74
N PHE A 236 16.26 4.92 2.15
CA PHE A 236 15.55 3.84 2.83
C PHE A 236 16.34 2.54 2.75
N LEU A 237 16.87 2.09 3.88
CA LEU A 237 17.49 0.79 4.01
C LEU A 237 16.43 -0.25 4.37
N LEU A 238 16.16 -1.19 3.46
CA LEU A 238 15.17 -2.24 3.66
C LEU A 238 15.67 -3.39 4.56
N ILE A 239 16.98 -3.58 4.66
CA ILE A 239 17.60 -4.65 5.45
C ILE A 239 18.79 -4.08 6.22
N TRP A 240 18.75 -4.18 7.55
CA TRP A 240 19.88 -3.78 8.37
C TRP A 240 21.04 -4.78 8.24
N PRO A 241 22.28 -4.31 8.03
CA PRO A 241 23.44 -5.20 7.97
C PRO A 241 23.73 -5.86 9.32
N LYS A 242 23.86 -7.19 9.34
CA LYS A 242 24.13 -7.94 10.59
C LYS A 242 25.60 -7.98 11.01
N ASN A 243 26.51 -7.95 10.04
CA ASN A 243 27.94 -8.23 10.24
C ASN A 243 28.85 -7.07 9.83
N THR A 244 28.32 -5.85 9.76
CA THR A 244 29.11 -4.64 9.53
C THR A 244 28.53 -3.47 10.31
N THR A 245 29.41 -2.56 10.71
CA THR A 245 29.07 -1.28 11.32
C THR A 245 29.04 -0.16 10.29
N GLU A 246 29.16 -0.48 9.00
CA GLU A 246 29.19 0.49 7.92
C GLU A 246 28.09 0.21 6.91
N ILE A 247 27.41 1.27 6.48
CA ILE A 247 26.42 1.25 5.40
C ILE A 247 26.97 2.05 4.23
N ILE A 248 27.03 1.44 3.07
CA ILE A 248 27.52 2.08 1.84
C ILE A 248 26.33 2.53 1.01
N LEU A 249 26.28 3.83 0.72
CA LEU A 249 25.35 4.45 -0.23
C LEU A 249 26.15 4.85 -1.47
N GLY A 250 25.94 4.19 -2.61
CA GLY A 250 26.72 4.44 -3.82
C GLY A 250 26.29 5.65 -4.64
N ALA A 251 25.02 6.04 -4.56
CA ALA A 251 24.47 7.13 -5.38
C ALA A 251 24.80 8.57 -4.89
N PRO A 252 24.78 8.87 -3.57
CA PRO A 252 24.99 10.23 -3.07
C PRO A 252 26.41 10.78 -3.30
N LEU A 253 26.48 12.08 -3.59
CA LEU A 253 27.72 12.85 -3.61
C LEU A 253 27.76 13.78 -2.41
N SER A 254 28.69 13.53 -1.50
CA SER A 254 28.86 14.33 -0.30
C SER A 254 29.64 15.62 -0.57
N SER A 255 29.39 16.62 0.28
CA SER A 255 30.19 17.84 0.40
C SER A 255 30.81 17.92 1.80
N SER A 256 31.69 18.89 2.03
CA SER A 256 32.21 19.18 3.37
C SER A 256 31.15 19.60 4.38
N ARG A 257 29.92 19.92 3.94
CA ARG A 257 28.78 20.31 4.78
C ARG A 257 27.72 19.21 4.89
N THR A 258 27.97 18.03 4.32
CA THR A 258 26.98 16.95 4.35
C THR A 258 26.74 16.47 5.77
N VAL A 259 25.46 16.41 6.12
CA VAL A 259 24.99 15.89 7.41
C VAL A 259 24.15 14.65 7.11
N VAL A 260 24.38 13.60 7.88
CA VAL A 260 23.66 12.33 7.79
C VAL A 260 22.99 12.08 9.13
N THR A 261 21.68 11.86 9.14
CA THR A 261 20.91 11.58 10.36
C THR A 261 20.01 10.37 10.13
N LEU A 262 19.85 9.50 11.12
CA LEU A 262 18.87 8.42 11.08
C LEU A 262 17.56 8.91 11.70
N LEU A 263 16.45 8.87 10.97
CA LEU A 263 15.14 9.24 11.51
C LEU A 263 14.76 8.31 12.67
N GLY A 264 14.26 8.90 13.77
CA GLY A 264 13.91 8.17 15.00
C GLY A 264 15.10 7.77 15.89
N SER A 265 16.32 8.14 15.53
CA SER A 265 17.49 8.04 16.41
C SER A 265 17.59 9.26 17.33
N SER A 266 18.18 9.08 18.51
CA SER A 266 18.53 10.18 19.42
C SER A 266 19.82 10.91 19.03
N ALA A 267 20.56 10.39 18.05
CA ALA A 267 21.79 11.00 17.58
C ALA A 267 21.48 12.13 16.58
N ASP A 268 22.04 13.32 16.82
CA ASP A 268 21.85 14.48 15.95
C ASP A 268 22.43 14.27 14.55
N SER A 269 23.58 13.58 14.46
CA SER A 269 24.22 13.22 13.21
C SER A 269 25.06 11.95 13.36
N LEU A 270 25.29 11.26 12.25
CA LEU A 270 26.11 10.05 12.17
C LEU A 270 27.46 10.37 11.50
N PRO A 271 28.57 9.78 11.98
CA PRO A 271 29.84 9.86 11.29
C PRO A 271 29.74 9.20 9.91
N TRP A 272 30.41 9.79 8.93
CA TRP A 272 30.48 9.25 7.57
C TRP A 272 31.80 9.62 6.91
N HIS A 273 32.18 8.87 5.88
CA HIS A 273 33.31 9.18 5.02
C HIS A 273 32.97 8.87 3.54
N VAL A 274 33.78 9.41 2.62
CA VAL A 274 33.59 9.19 1.18
C VAL A 274 34.00 7.76 0.83
N ALA A 275 33.19 7.05 0.04
CA ALA A 275 33.56 5.72 -0.44
C ALA A 275 34.75 5.77 -1.42
N SER A 276 35.53 4.68 -1.49
CA SER A 276 36.68 4.57 -2.39
C SER A 276 36.26 4.78 -3.86
N GLY A 277 36.63 5.92 -4.46
CA GLY A 277 36.29 6.26 -5.85
C GLY A 277 35.56 7.61 -6.07
N GLU A 278 35.65 8.56 -5.13
CA GLU A 278 35.12 9.94 -5.22
C GLU A 278 33.58 10.07 -5.27
N ARG A 279 32.85 8.95 -5.28
CA ARG A 279 31.38 8.91 -5.23
C ARG A 279 30.91 7.89 -4.20
N GLY A 280 29.83 8.24 -3.49
CA GLY A 280 29.23 7.42 -2.46
C GLY A 280 29.63 7.85 -1.05
N ILE A 281 28.78 7.50 -0.09
CA ILE A 281 28.90 7.82 1.33
C ILE A 281 28.90 6.51 2.11
N VAL A 282 29.91 6.32 2.95
CA VAL A 282 29.97 5.24 3.93
C VAL A 282 29.58 5.82 5.29
N ILE A 283 28.47 5.33 5.86
CA ILE A 283 27.91 5.79 7.12
C ILE A 283 28.32 4.81 8.22
N ASP A 284 28.90 5.33 9.30
CA ASP A 284 29.20 4.54 10.50
C ASP A 284 27.95 4.47 11.39
N VAL A 285 27.47 3.25 11.60
CA VAL A 285 26.31 2.92 12.43
C VAL A 285 26.68 2.20 13.73
N SER A 286 27.96 2.14 14.10
CA SER A 286 28.44 1.50 15.34
C SER A 286 27.83 2.10 16.61
N THR A 287 27.44 3.38 16.56
CA THR A 287 26.83 4.10 17.68
C THR A 287 25.33 3.85 17.82
N ILE A 288 24.70 3.22 16.82
CA ILE A 288 23.25 3.04 16.76
C ILE A 288 22.83 1.81 17.54
N LYS A 289 22.02 2.02 18.57
CA LYS A 289 21.40 0.94 19.35
C LYS A 289 20.10 0.52 18.66
N LEU A 290 20.18 -0.48 17.79
CA LEU A 290 19.02 -1.02 17.06
C LEU A 290 17.79 -1.30 17.95
N HIS A 291 18.01 -1.86 19.14
CA HIS A 291 16.94 -2.20 20.08
C HIS A 291 16.23 -0.97 20.69
N SER A 292 16.84 0.21 20.62
CA SER A 292 16.21 1.46 21.09
C SER A 292 15.47 2.20 19.97
N LEU A 293 15.56 1.74 18.72
CA LEU A 293 14.81 2.34 17.61
C LEU A 293 13.34 1.93 17.71
N GLN A 294 12.45 2.90 17.52
CA GLN A 294 11.00 2.68 17.57
C GLN A 294 10.51 1.80 16.41
N SER A 295 11.28 1.67 15.32
CA SER A 295 10.97 0.81 14.18
C SER A 295 12.11 -0.13 13.82
N GLY A 296 11.79 -1.42 13.63
CA GLY A 296 12.77 -2.49 13.38
C GLY A 296 12.72 -3.16 12.00
N TRP A 297 11.98 -2.60 11.04
CA TRP A 297 11.71 -3.25 9.75
C TRP A 297 12.39 -2.58 8.55
N THR A 298 12.44 -1.25 8.55
CA THR A 298 13.04 -0.43 7.49
C THR A 298 13.48 0.89 8.11
N TRP A 299 14.58 1.47 7.63
CA TRP A 299 15.21 2.64 8.26
C TRP A 299 15.44 3.74 7.23
N ALA A 300 15.14 4.99 7.56
CA ALA A 300 15.35 6.13 6.67
C ALA A 300 16.49 7.03 7.17
N PHE A 301 17.55 7.15 6.37
CA PHE A 301 18.61 8.13 6.58
C PHE A 301 18.26 9.42 5.85
N LYS A 302 18.30 10.55 6.55
CA LYS A 302 18.18 11.90 5.98
C LYS A 302 19.57 12.42 5.64
N LEU A 303 19.75 12.83 4.39
CA LEU A 303 20.98 13.39 3.84
C LEU A 303 20.75 14.86 3.48
N GLU A 304 21.61 15.73 4.00
CA GLU A 304 21.55 17.17 3.77
C GLU A 304 22.82 17.67 3.06
N ASN A 305 22.71 18.81 2.36
CA ASN A 305 23.85 19.49 1.72
C ASN A 305 24.68 18.59 0.78
N LEU A 306 24.03 17.68 0.05
CA LEU A 306 24.66 16.90 -1.01
C LEU A 306 25.04 17.80 -2.20
N LEU A 307 26.06 17.39 -2.95
CA LEU A 307 26.42 18.06 -4.20
C LEU A 307 25.41 17.74 -5.31
N SER A 308 25.14 18.72 -6.18
CA SER A 308 24.43 18.46 -7.45
C SER A 308 25.43 17.92 -8.49
N ASP A 309 24.99 16.99 -9.34
CA ASP A 309 25.84 16.46 -10.42
C ASP A 309 26.16 17.53 -11.47
N ASP A 310 25.33 18.58 -11.56
CA ASP A 310 25.50 19.69 -12.52
C ASP A 310 26.75 20.52 -12.25
N ILE A 311 27.28 20.46 -11.02
CA ILE A 311 28.52 21.14 -10.62
C ILE A 311 29.75 20.38 -11.12
N ILE A 312 29.63 19.07 -11.38
CA ILE A 312 30.75 18.19 -11.71
C ILE A 312 30.84 17.90 -13.21
N ASN A 313 29.72 17.98 -13.96
CA ASN A 313 29.73 17.91 -15.42
C ASN A 313 28.56 18.71 -16.05
N PRO A 314 28.80 19.91 -16.62
CA PRO A 314 27.75 20.65 -17.32
C PRO A 314 27.52 20.00 -18.69
N THR A 315 26.53 19.11 -18.80
CA THR A 315 26.03 18.64 -20.10
C THR A 315 24.51 18.82 -20.21
N PRO A 316 23.98 19.16 -21.40
CA PRO A 316 22.61 19.61 -21.55
C PRO A 316 21.62 18.45 -21.36
N GLY A 317 20.56 18.74 -20.63
CA GLY A 317 19.53 17.79 -20.22
C GLY A 317 19.03 16.88 -21.35
N ARG A 318 19.11 15.58 -21.10
CA ARG A 318 18.19 14.60 -21.70
C ARG A 318 17.27 14.14 -20.59
N GLY A 319 16.03 14.61 -20.65
CA GLY A 319 14.96 14.10 -19.80
C GLY A 319 14.84 12.60 -19.99
N VAL A 320 15.08 11.85 -18.91
CA VAL A 320 14.69 10.45 -18.80
C VAL A 320 13.16 10.44 -18.71
N PRO A 321 12.44 9.61 -19.50
CA PRO A 321 10.99 9.60 -19.49
C PRO A 321 10.47 9.26 -18.08
N VAL A 322 9.67 10.17 -17.54
CA VAL A 322 8.89 9.96 -16.32
C VAL A 322 7.83 8.93 -16.66
N CYS A 323 7.97 7.73 -16.10
CA CYS A 323 6.94 6.70 -16.20
C CYS A 323 5.80 7.09 -15.25
N PHE A 324 4.76 7.72 -15.77
CA PHE A 324 3.49 7.85 -15.04
C PHE A 324 2.77 6.50 -15.11
N HIS A 325 2.62 5.82 -13.98
CA HIS A 325 1.72 4.68 -13.84
C HIS A 325 0.68 5.01 -12.77
N CYS A 326 -0.50 5.43 -13.23
CA CYS A 326 -1.71 5.51 -12.44
C CYS A 326 -2.75 4.63 -13.16
N SER A 327 -3.08 3.48 -12.59
CA SER A 327 -3.92 2.47 -13.24
C SER A 327 -4.89 1.88 -12.23
N LEU A 328 -6.18 2.14 -12.42
CA LEU A 328 -7.33 1.68 -11.64
C LEU A 328 -7.84 0.30 -12.09
N LEU A 329 -8.44 -0.45 -11.14
CA LEU A 329 -9.38 -1.60 -11.25
C LEU A 329 -8.82 -3.05 -11.23
N LEU A 330 -9.25 -3.89 -10.25
CA LEU A 330 -10.21 -5.03 -10.39
C LEU A 330 -10.29 -5.95 -9.12
N SER A 331 -11.53 -6.34 -8.74
CA SER A 331 -11.94 -7.59 -8.05
C SER A 331 -12.04 -7.81 -6.49
N ALA A 332 -13.25 -7.58 -5.93
CA ALA A 332 -13.99 -8.22 -4.81
C ALA A 332 -13.65 -7.87 -3.35
N LEU A 333 -14.58 -7.15 -2.70
CA LEU A 333 -14.55 -6.71 -1.29
C LEU A 333 -13.24 -6.01 -0.89
N LEU A 334 -12.91 -4.94 -1.63
CA LEU A 334 -11.70 -4.16 -1.36
C LEU A 334 -11.97 -3.00 -0.41
N TRP A 335 -11.04 -2.83 0.53
CA TRP A 335 -10.86 -1.60 1.30
C TRP A 335 -9.42 -1.19 1.13
N LEU A 336 -9.24 -0.05 0.48
CA LEU A 336 -7.97 0.35 -0.08
C LEU A 336 -7.47 1.54 0.74
N LEU A 337 -6.46 1.30 1.57
CA LEU A 337 -5.79 2.28 2.41
C LEU A 337 -4.56 2.79 1.67
N CYS A 338 -4.44 4.08 1.39
CA CYS A 338 -3.22 4.60 0.78
C CYS A 338 -2.54 5.72 1.53
N VAL A 339 -1.23 5.63 1.42
CA VAL A 339 -0.23 6.61 1.80
C VAL A 339 0.22 7.29 0.50
N GLN A 340 -0.35 8.47 0.19
CA GLN A 340 0.40 9.70 -0.15
C GLN A 340 -0.51 10.79 -0.79
N MET A 341 -0.27 12.04 -0.37
CA MET A 341 -0.33 13.26 -1.18
C MET A 341 0.98 14.02 -0.96
#